data_AF-C5LGA4-F1
#
_entry.id   AF-C5LGA4-F1
#
_cell.length_a   1.000
_cell.length_b   1.000
_cell.length_c   1.000
_cell.angle_alpha   90.00
_cell.angle_beta   90.00
_cell.angle_gamma   90.00
#
_symmetry.space_group_name_H-M   'P 1'
#
loop_
_entity.id
_entity.type
_entity.pdbx_description
1 polymer ?
#
loop_
_entity_poly.entity_id
_entity_poly.type
_entity_poly.pdbx_seq_one_letter_code
_entity_poly.pdbx_strand_id
1 'polypeptide(L)'
;FFGGITWAILVARVCQMFPNMQSVQLVRRFFLILSRWNWDNPVTLCPIRQSSEIGLMSFKVWNPKQYASDRSHLMPVITPAFPSMNSTYNVTETTKRIIMGEIERAHKLTLPK
;
A
#
# COMPACT_ATOMS: atom_id res chain seq x y z
N PHE A 1 -2.47 -12.51 2.80
CA PHE A 1 -3.32 -11.40 3.30
C PHE A 1 -2.44 -10.31 3.89
N PHE A 2 -3.00 -9.14 4.20
CA PHE A 2 -2.26 -8.04 4.81
C PHE A 2 -1.97 -8.30 6.29
N GLY A 3 -0.74 -8.02 6.71
CA GLY A 3 -0.35 -7.94 8.12
C GLY A 3 -0.56 -6.54 8.70
N GLY A 4 -0.28 -6.37 9.99
CA GLY A 4 -0.52 -5.11 10.71
C GLY A 4 0.22 -3.89 10.10
N ILE A 5 1.48 -4.06 9.71
CA ILE A 5 2.26 -2.97 9.10
C ILE A 5 1.67 -2.51 7.76
N THR A 6 1.18 -3.46 6.95
CA THR A 6 0.51 -3.15 5.68
C THR A 6 -0.73 -2.30 5.92
N TRP A 7 -1.60 -2.72 6.85
CA TRP A 7 -2.79 -1.94 7.19
C TRP A 7 -2.45 -0.54 7.72
N ALA A 8 -1.43 -0.44 8.59
CA ALA A 8 -0.98 0.84 9.12
C ALA A 8 -0.50 1.79 8.00
N ILE A 9 0.27 1.28 7.03
CA ILE A 9 0.72 2.07 5.87
C ILE A 9 -0.46 2.51 5.00
N LEU A 10 -1.42 1.62 4.71
CA LEU A 10 -2.60 1.97 3.92
C LEU A 10 -3.44 3.06 4.62
N VAL A 11 -3.65 2.95 5.93
CA VAL A 11 -4.36 3.96 6.72
C VAL A 11 -3.59 5.28 6.72
N ALA A 12 -2.29 5.24 6.99
CA ALA A 12 -1.44 6.43 7.00
C ALA A 12 -1.46 7.15 5.63
N ARG A 13 -1.48 6.40 4.51
CA ARG A 13 -1.60 6.99 3.18
C ARG A 13 -2.91 7.77 3.01
N VAL A 14 -4.02 7.21 3.48
CA VAL A 14 -5.32 7.89 3.40
C VAL A 14 -5.34 9.12 4.31
N CYS A 15 -4.74 9.05 5.50
CA CYS A 15 -4.57 10.22 6.37
C CYS A 15 -3.75 11.34 5.68
N GLN A 16 -2.68 11.00 4.95
CA GLN A 16 -1.91 11.98 4.17
C GLN A 16 -2.73 12.67 3.08
N MET A 17 -3.68 11.95 2.46
CA MET A 17 -4.57 12.49 1.42
C MET A 17 -5.65 13.41 2.00
N PHE A 18 -6.02 13.23 3.27
CA PHE A 18 -7.10 13.96 3.93
C PHE A 18 -6.69 14.44 5.34
N PRO A 19 -5.73 15.37 5.46
CA PRO A 19 -5.07 15.72 6.73
C PRO A 19 -5.99 16.33 7.79
N ASN A 20 -7.09 16.97 7.38
CA ASN A 20 -8.02 17.68 8.29
C ASN A 20 -9.31 16.90 8.56
N MET A 21 -9.39 15.65 8.12
CA MET A 21 -10.62 14.86 8.17
C MET A 21 -10.71 14.06 9.49
N GLN A 22 -11.90 13.99 10.09
CA GLN A 22 -12.09 13.23 11.33
C GLN A 22 -12.04 11.72 11.08
N SER A 23 -11.71 10.94 12.12
CA SER A 23 -11.56 9.48 12.04
C SER A 23 -12.76 8.77 11.40
N VAL A 24 -13.99 9.16 11.75
CA VAL A 24 -15.23 8.59 11.19
C VAL A 24 -15.31 8.80 9.67
N GLN A 25 -14.90 9.97 9.19
CA GLN A 25 -14.87 10.29 7.76
C GLN A 25 -13.67 9.61 7.06
N LEU A 26 -12.54 9.45 7.74
CA LEU A 26 -11.37 8.73 7.23
C LEU A 26 -11.65 7.25 6.98
N VAL A 27 -12.42 6.57 7.84
CA VAL A 27 -12.83 5.17 7.59
C VAL A 27 -13.61 5.05 6.27
N ARG A 28 -14.53 5.98 6.00
CA ARG A 28 -15.25 6.06 4.72
C ARG A 28 -14.30 6.27 3.54
N ARG A 29 -13.39 7.25 3.65
CA ARG A 29 -12.40 7.52 2.60
C ARG A 29 -11.46 6.35 2.39
N PHE A 30 -11.09 5.64 3.44
CA PHE A 30 -10.19 4.50 3.39
C PHE A 30 -10.73 3.42 2.46
N PHE A 31 -11.96 2.96 2.67
CA PHE A 31 -12.54 1.92 1.82
C PHE A 31 -12.81 2.42 0.39
N LEU A 32 -13.24 3.68 0.21
CA LEU A 32 -13.42 4.27 -1.12
C LEU A 32 -12.10 4.33 -1.91
N ILE A 33 -11.02 4.79 -1.28
CA ILE A 33 -9.72 4.93 -1.93
C ILE A 33 -9.15 3.56 -2.27
N LEU A 34 -9.19 2.61 -1.33
CA LEU A 34 -8.65 1.28 -1.58
C LEU A 34 -9.47 0.45 -2.57
N SER A 35 -10.79 0.63 -2.63
CA SER A 35 -11.62 -0.09 -3.60
C SER A 35 -11.36 0.34 -5.04
N ARG A 36 -10.89 1.59 -5.21
CA ARG A 36 -10.57 2.19 -6.52
C ARG A 36 -9.08 2.34 -6.77
N TRP A 37 -8.22 1.86 -5.88
CA TRP A 37 -6.78 2.03 -6.02
C TRP A 37 -6.27 1.28 -7.26
N ASN A 38 -5.51 1.97 -8.12
CA ASN A 38 -4.83 1.31 -9.21
C ASN A 38 -3.58 0.59 -8.69
N TRP A 39 -3.67 -0.72 -8.50
CA TRP A 39 -2.60 -1.56 -7.96
C TRP A 39 -1.39 -1.77 -8.88
N ASP A 40 -1.40 -1.23 -10.10
CA ASP A 40 -0.18 -1.06 -10.89
C ASP A 40 0.78 -0.04 -10.24
N ASN A 41 0.24 0.82 -9.36
CA ASN A 41 0.99 1.81 -8.62
C ASN A 41 1.18 1.39 -7.15
N PRO A 42 2.40 1.50 -6.61
CA PRO A 42 2.67 1.19 -5.21
C PRO A 42 2.05 2.21 -4.27
N VAL A 43 1.56 1.74 -3.12
CA VAL A 43 1.26 2.61 -1.99
C VAL A 43 2.57 2.99 -1.30
N THR A 44 2.85 4.28 -1.22
CA THR A 44 4.06 4.85 -0.60
C THR A 44 3.67 5.99 0.33
N LEU A 45 4.35 6.12 1.48
CA LEU A 45 4.17 7.25 2.40
C LEU A 45 5.15 8.39 2.14
N CYS A 46 6.28 8.08 1.52
CA CYS A 46 7.34 9.02 1.18
C CYS A 46 8.07 8.54 -0.09
N PRO A 47 8.86 9.40 -0.74
CA PRO A 47 9.68 8.98 -1.88
C PRO A 47 10.61 7.81 -1.52
N ILE A 48 10.69 6.81 -2.41
CA ILE A 48 11.59 5.67 -2.25
C ILE A 48 13.02 6.13 -2.55
N ARG A 49 13.86 6.14 -1.53
CA ARG A 49 15.29 6.49 -1.67
C ARG A 49 16.06 5.31 -2.24
N GLN A 50 16.74 5.53 -3.35
CA GLN A 50 17.68 4.55 -3.91
C GLN A 50 19.03 4.64 -3.19
N SER A 51 19.79 3.55 -3.18
CA SER A 51 21.13 3.55 -2.61
C SER A 51 22.07 4.41 -3.48
N SER A 52 22.46 5.56 -2.94
CA SER A 52 23.44 6.46 -3.55
C SER A 52 24.61 6.77 -2.62
N GLU A 53 24.52 6.35 -1.35
CA GLU A 53 25.52 6.58 -0.32
C GLU A 53 26.49 5.38 -0.20
N ILE A 54 27.77 5.69 -0.02
CA ILE A 54 28.84 4.70 0.18
C ILE A 54 28.53 3.91 1.46
N GLY A 55 28.48 2.57 1.34
CA GLY A 55 28.11 1.66 2.43
C GLY A 55 26.66 1.19 2.43
N LEU A 56 25.76 1.86 1.69
CA LEU A 56 24.35 1.45 1.55
C LEU A 56 24.04 0.80 0.19
N MET A 57 25.01 0.75 -0.73
CA MET A 57 24.86 0.22 -2.10
C MET A 57 24.49 -1.27 -2.16
N SER A 58 24.83 -2.05 -1.14
CA SER A 58 24.57 -3.50 -1.10
C SER A 58 23.12 -3.84 -0.72
N PHE A 59 22.36 -2.90 -0.15
CA PHE A 59 20.98 -3.16 0.23
C PHE A 59 20.05 -3.13 -0.98
N LYS A 60 19.26 -4.20 -1.16
CA LYS A 60 18.18 -4.23 -2.15
C LYS A 60 17.04 -3.33 -1.70
N VAL A 61 16.75 -2.29 -2.49
CA VAL A 61 15.56 -1.45 -2.35
C VAL A 61 14.51 -1.89 -3.38
N TRP A 62 13.23 -1.89 -3.00
CA TRP A 62 12.14 -2.23 -3.92
C TRP A 62 12.18 -1.34 -5.16
N ASN A 63 12.31 -1.96 -6.33
CA ASN A 63 12.43 -1.27 -7.60
C ASN A 63 11.88 -2.12 -8.76
N PRO A 64 10.63 -1.89 -9.21
CA PRO A 64 10.04 -2.64 -10.31
C PRO A 64 10.73 -2.35 -11.66
N LYS A 65 11.40 -1.20 -11.83
CA LYS A 65 12.13 -0.94 -13.07
C LYS A 65 13.35 -1.85 -13.20
N GLN A 66 13.97 -2.19 -12.07
CA GLN A 66 15.20 -2.99 -12.04
C GLN A 66 14.92 -4.49 -11.86
N TYR A 67 14.05 -4.87 -10.93
CA TYR A 67 13.87 -6.27 -10.53
C TYR A 67 12.57 -6.85 -11.07
N ALA A 68 12.66 -7.95 -11.84
CA ALA A 68 11.49 -8.65 -12.38
C ALA A 68 10.55 -9.19 -11.30
N SER A 69 11.12 -9.68 -10.19
CA SER A 69 10.35 -10.11 -9.02
C SER A 69 9.55 -8.97 -8.39
N ASP A 70 10.09 -7.76 -8.42
CA ASP A 70 9.39 -6.60 -7.87
C ASP A 70 8.23 -6.16 -8.79
N ARG A 71 8.37 -6.31 -10.12
CA ARG A 71 7.30 -6.06 -11.11
C ARG A 71 6.11 -7.00 -10.97
N SER A 72 6.34 -8.25 -10.56
CA SER A 72 5.28 -9.25 -10.44
C SER A 72 4.41 -9.09 -9.19
N HIS A 73 4.69 -8.12 -8.31
CA HIS A 73 3.88 -7.92 -7.11
C HIS A 73 2.50 -7.36 -7.44
N LEU A 74 1.47 -7.99 -6.89
CA LEU A 74 0.07 -7.73 -7.27
C LEU A 74 -0.59 -6.54 -6.56
N MET A 75 -0.12 -6.20 -5.36
CA MET A 75 -0.67 -5.14 -4.50
C MET A 75 0.44 -4.44 -3.69
N PRO A 76 1.43 -3.80 -4.33
CA PRO A 76 2.64 -3.32 -3.65
C PRO A 76 2.34 -2.24 -2.60
N VAL A 77 2.75 -2.50 -1.35
CA VAL A 77 2.67 -1.53 -0.23
C VAL A 77 4.07 -1.41 0.36
N ILE A 78 4.66 -0.23 0.27
CA ILE A 78 6.10 -0.06 0.47
C ILE A 78 6.41 0.50 1.86
N THR A 79 7.33 -0.16 2.57
CA THR A 79 7.81 0.32 3.87
C THR A 79 8.60 1.62 3.71
N PRO A 80 8.33 2.65 4.53
CA PRO A 80 8.92 3.98 4.36
C PRO A 80 10.39 4.07 4.80
N ALA A 81 10.80 3.22 5.75
CA ALA A 81 12.18 3.19 6.23
C ALA A 81 13.11 2.51 5.23
N PHE A 82 14.35 3.00 5.13
CA PHE A 82 15.39 2.39 4.30
C PHE A 82 15.91 1.09 4.94
N PRO A 83 16.17 0.03 4.14
CA PRO A 83 15.81 -0.10 2.73
C PRO A 83 14.31 -0.35 2.56
N SER A 84 13.68 0.40 1.65
CA SER A 84 12.25 0.24 1.38
C SER A 84 11.97 -1.11 0.74
N MET A 85 11.00 -1.84 1.30
CA MET A 85 10.61 -3.18 0.86
C MET A 85 9.10 -3.26 0.67
N ASN A 86 8.65 -4.25 -0.11
CA ASN A 86 7.21 -4.52 -0.25
C ASN A 86 6.70 -5.36 0.93
N SER A 87 5.75 -4.85 1.70
CA SER A 87 5.14 -5.57 2.85
C SER A 87 4.05 -6.57 2.44
N THR A 88 3.72 -6.67 1.15
CA THR A 88 2.68 -7.54 0.59
C THR A 88 3.23 -8.53 -0.45
N TYR A 89 4.51 -8.89 -0.35
CA TYR A 89 5.18 -9.81 -1.29
C TYR A 89 4.52 -11.20 -1.38
N ASN A 90 3.76 -11.60 -0.36
CA ASN A 90 3.06 -12.89 -0.27
C ASN A 90 1.61 -12.84 -0.80
N VAL A 91 1.15 -11.72 -1.35
CA VAL A 91 -0.19 -11.61 -1.93
C VAL A 91 -0.24 -12.40 -3.23
N THR A 92 -1.14 -13.37 -3.29
CA THR A 92 -1.49 -14.14 -4.49
C THR A 92 -2.75 -13.58 -5.14
N GLU A 93 -3.03 -13.97 -6.39
CA GLU A 93 -4.23 -13.53 -7.13
C GLU A 93 -5.53 -13.89 -6.38
N THR A 94 -5.58 -15.07 -5.77
CA THR A 94 -6.72 -15.49 -4.93
C THR A 94 -6.89 -14.56 -3.73
N THR A 95 -5.81 -14.28 -2.98
CA THR A 95 -5.91 -13.39 -1.82
C THR A 95 -6.22 -11.95 -2.22
N LYS A 96 -5.69 -11.47 -3.35
CA LYS A 96 -6.03 -10.16 -3.93
C LYS A 96 -7.52 -10.05 -4.22
N ARG A 97 -8.11 -11.05 -4.89
CA ARG A 97 -9.55 -11.09 -5.19
C ARG A 97 -10.39 -11.00 -3.92
N ILE A 98 -10.04 -11.76 -2.89
CA ILE A 98 -10.75 -11.75 -1.60
C ILE A 98 -10.61 -10.38 -0.92
N ILE A 99 -9.39 -9.83 -0.85
CA ILE A 99 -9.13 -8.51 -0.25
C ILE A 99 -9.95 -7.42 -0.96
N MET A 100 -9.93 -7.40 -2.29
CA MET A 100 -10.69 -6.42 -3.07
C MET A 100 -12.20 -6.57 -2.88
N GLY A 101 -12.71 -7.80 -2.80
CA GLY A 101 -14.11 -8.08 -2.51
C GLY A 101 -14.53 -7.54 -1.13
N GLU A 102 -13.72 -7.76 -0.10
CA GLU A 102 -14.00 -7.25 1.25
C GLU A 102 -13.90 -5.73 1.36
N ILE A 103 -12.93 -5.12 0.69
CA ILE A 103 -12.79 -3.65 0.65
C ILE A 103 -14.00 -3.01 -0.04
N GLU A 104 -14.47 -3.57 -1.16
CA GLU A 104 -15.66 -3.09 -1.87
C GLU A 104 -16.93 -3.28 -1.04
N ARG A 105 -17.07 -4.42 -0.36
CA ARG A 105 -18.18 -4.67 0.58
C ARG A 105 -18.19 -3.63 1.70
N ALA A 106 -17.04 -3.35 2.31
CA ALA A 106 -16.90 -2.36 3.36
C ALA A 106 -17.17 -0.93 2.85
N HIS A 107 -16.76 -0.60 1.63
CA HIS A 107 -17.10 0.68 1.01
C HIS A 107 -18.62 0.89 0.95
N LYS A 108 -19.38 -0.10 0.48
CA LYS A 108 -20.85 -0.05 0.42
C LYS A 108 -21.49 0.13 1.81
N LEU A 109 -20.99 -0.58 2.81
CA LEU A 109 -21.48 -0.51 4.19
C LEU A 109 -21.21 0.85 4.86
N THR A 110 -20.18 1.55 4.43
CA THR A 110 -19.83 2.85 5.00
C THR A 110 -20.54 4.02 4.33
N LEU A 111 -21.31 3.82 3.26
CA LEU A 111 -22.09 4.90 2.65
C LEU A 111 -23.11 5.51 3.64
N PRO A 112 -23.39 6.82 3.55
CA PRO A 112 -24.49 7.40 4.31
C PRO A 112 -25.82 6.74 3.92
N LYS A 113 -26.65 6.47 4.93
CA LYS A 113 -28.04 6.07 4.74
C LYS A 113 -28.89 7.29 4.43
#